data_AF-A0A7S1VHU6-F1
#
_entry.id   AF-A0A7S1VHU6-F1
#
_cell.length_a   1.000
_cell.length_b   1.000
_cell.length_c   1.000
_cell.angle_alpha   90.00
_cell.angle_beta   90.00
_cell.angle_gamma   90.00
#
_symmetry.space_group_name_H-M   'P 1'
#
loop_
_entity.id
_entity.type
_entity.pdbx_description
1 polymer ?
#
loop_
_entity_poly.entity_id
_entity_poly.type
_entity_poly.pdbx_seq_one_letter_code
_entity_poly.pdbx_strand_id
1 'polypeptide(L)'
;VHAGLIPGVTLEDQTVETMVTLRTVALVEEENGSEEEVPWAQAWKGPEFVIFGHDAKQGLQDSAPHALGLDTGCCYGKKLTGVILPDRQLVSVDAQKVYSPIDVAKKA
;
A
#
# COMPACT_ATOMS: atom_id res chain seq x y z
N VAL A 1 -6.96 1.96 -6.09
CA VAL A 1 -6.75 3.38 -5.69
C VAL A 1 -5.27 3.74 -5.78
N HIS A 2 -4.86 5.00 -5.61
CA HIS A 2 -3.42 5.33 -5.59
C HIS A 2 -2.75 4.83 -4.31
N ALA A 3 -3.29 5.20 -3.14
CA ALA A 3 -2.70 4.91 -1.83
C ALA A 3 -3.52 3.89 -1.02
N GLY A 4 -4.70 4.27 -0.53
CA GLY A 4 -5.48 3.35 0.31
C GLY A 4 -6.92 3.78 0.54
N LEU A 5 -7.63 2.98 1.33
CA LEU A 5 -9.02 3.20 1.74
C LEU A 5 -9.10 3.09 3.26
N ILE A 6 -9.91 3.93 3.90
CA ILE A 6 -10.17 3.79 5.35
C ILE A 6 -11.08 2.57 5.56
N PRO A 7 -10.65 1.56 6.34
CA PRO A 7 -11.52 0.43 6.69
C PRO A 7 -12.78 0.90 7.42
N GLY A 8 -13.94 0.32 7.09
CA GLY A 8 -15.23 0.67 7.70
C GLY A 8 -15.91 1.91 7.13
N VAL A 9 -15.25 2.65 6.22
CA VAL A 9 -15.85 3.75 5.46
C VAL A 9 -16.28 3.25 4.08
N THR A 10 -17.52 3.56 3.68
CA THR A 10 -18.05 3.18 2.34
C THR A 10 -17.21 3.79 1.22
N LEU A 11 -17.23 3.22 0.02
CA LEU A 11 -16.43 3.74 -1.09
C LEU A 11 -16.84 5.17 -1.48
N GLU A 12 -18.12 5.49 -1.35
CA GLU A 12 -18.71 6.79 -1.66
C GLU A 12 -18.27 7.88 -0.66
N ASP A 13 -18.01 7.48 0.59
CA ASP A 13 -17.62 8.39 1.67
C ASP A 13 -16.09 8.50 1.85
N GLN A 14 -15.30 7.83 1.01
CA GLN A 14 -13.84 7.98 0.99
C GLN A 14 -13.45 9.38 0.51
N THR A 15 -12.46 9.98 1.15
CA THR A 15 -11.93 11.27 0.70
C THR A 15 -10.82 11.10 -0.34
N VAL A 16 -10.71 12.06 -1.26
CA VAL A 16 -9.61 12.10 -2.22
C VAL A 16 -8.26 12.13 -1.52
N GLU A 17 -8.14 12.90 -0.44
CA GLU A 17 -6.93 13.01 0.37
C GLU A 17 -6.46 11.63 0.83
N THR A 18 -7.35 10.87 1.47
CA THR A 18 -7.00 9.54 1.95
C THR A 18 -6.67 8.58 0.81
N MET A 19 -7.43 8.63 -0.28
CA MET A 19 -7.18 7.79 -1.46
C MET A 19 -5.82 8.01 -2.14
N VAL A 20 -5.15 9.14 -1.86
CA VAL A 20 -3.84 9.48 -2.44
C VAL A 20 -2.69 9.60 -1.44
N THR A 21 -2.94 9.51 -0.13
CA THR A 21 -1.89 9.65 0.89
C THR A 21 -1.82 8.55 1.96
N LEU A 22 -2.87 7.73 2.12
CA LEU A 22 -2.96 6.76 3.22
C LEU A 22 -1.83 5.72 3.18
N ARG A 23 -1.24 5.45 4.34
CA ARG A 23 -0.21 4.40 4.53
C ARG A 23 -0.57 3.50 5.70
N THR A 24 -0.83 4.10 6.85
CA THR A 24 -1.21 3.43 8.09
C THR A 24 -2.59 3.87 8.55
N VAL A 25 -3.23 3.03 9.33
CA VAL A 25 -4.43 3.35 10.11
C VAL A 25 -4.19 2.94 11.55
N ALA A 26 -4.80 3.65 12.47
CA ALA A 26 -4.85 3.25 13.85
C ALA A 26 -5.94 2.19 14.05
N LEU A 27 -5.56 1.07 14.66
CA LEU A 27 -6.49 0.08 15.19
C LEU A 27 -6.61 0.30 16.68
N VAL A 28 -7.85 0.43 17.15
CA VAL A 28 -8.16 0.56 18.58
C VAL A 28 -8.62 -0.81 19.08
N GLU A 29 -7.90 -1.37 20.05
CA GLU A 29 -8.32 -2.57 20.77
C GLU A 29 -9.47 -2.23 21.72
N GLU A 30 -10.64 -2.86 21.50
CA GLU A 30 -11.86 -2.54 22.27
C GLU A 30 -11.72 -2.83 23.77
N GLU A 31 -10.91 -3.83 24.17
CA GLU A 31 -10.84 -4.30 25.56
C GLU A 31 -10.02 -3.39 26.48
N ASN A 32 -8.93 -2.80 25.97
CA ASN A 32 -8.00 -2.00 26.77
C ASN A 32 -7.85 -0.56 26.25
N GLY A 33 -8.48 -0.23 25.11
CA GLY A 33 -8.39 1.07 24.46
C GLY A 33 -7.01 1.39 23.89
N SER A 34 -6.14 0.39 23.75
CA SER A 34 -4.82 0.58 23.16
C SER A 34 -4.93 0.84 21.66
N GLU A 35 -4.02 1.67 21.15
CA GLU A 35 -4.01 2.09 19.76
C GLU A 35 -2.71 1.59 19.11
N GLU A 36 -2.85 0.81 18.04
CA GLU A 36 -1.73 0.32 17.24
C GLU A 36 -1.82 0.85 15.81
N GLU A 37 -0.75 1.50 15.33
CA GLU A 37 -0.65 1.88 13.93
C GLU A 37 -0.21 0.69 13.08
N VAL A 38 -1.06 0.29 12.14
CA VAL A 38 -0.79 -0.80 11.20
C VAL A 38 -0.88 -0.35 9.75
N PRO A 39 -0.23 -1.03 8.80
CA PRO A 39 -0.48 -0.80 7.38
C PRO A 39 -1.96 -0.99 7.05
N TRP A 40 -2.59 -0.01 6.39
CA TRP A 40 -4.04 -0.01 6.16
C TRP A 40 -4.53 -1.28 5.43
N ALA A 41 -3.70 -1.81 4.52
CA ALA A 41 -3.98 -3.00 3.74
C ALA A 41 -4.20 -4.25 4.62
N GLN A 42 -3.55 -4.34 5.78
CA GLN A 42 -3.73 -5.44 6.73
C GLN A 42 -5.05 -5.34 7.52
N ALA A 43 -5.52 -4.11 7.72
CA ALA A 43 -6.80 -3.83 8.36
C ALA A 43 -7.99 -4.03 7.40
N TRP A 44 -7.77 -4.00 6.07
CA TRP A 44 -8.84 -4.17 5.08
C TRP A 44 -9.40 -5.60 5.04
N LYS A 45 -10.70 -5.74 5.33
CA LYS A 45 -11.38 -7.06 5.42
C LYS A 45 -12.22 -7.41 4.19
N GLY A 46 -12.24 -6.56 3.16
CA GLY A 46 -13.03 -6.78 1.96
C GLY A 46 -14.52 -6.41 2.14
N PRO A 47 -15.40 -6.90 1.24
CA PRO A 47 -15.17 -7.97 0.28
C PRO A 47 -14.34 -7.57 -0.95
N GLU A 48 -14.21 -6.28 -1.24
CA GLU A 48 -13.51 -5.77 -2.42
C GLU A 48 -12.01 -6.11 -2.37
N PHE A 49 -11.46 -6.51 -3.51
CA PHE A 49 -10.03 -6.68 -3.68
C PHE A 49 -9.41 -5.36 -4.16
N VAL A 50 -8.60 -4.72 -3.31
CA VAL A 50 -8.06 -3.39 -3.56
C VAL A 50 -6.63 -3.46 -4.05
N ILE A 51 -6.39 -3.02 -5.29
CA ILE A 51 -5.04 -2.87 -5.84
C ILE A 51 -4.61 -1.41 -5.68
N PHE A 52 -3.40 -1.20 -5.16
CA PHE A 52 -2.86 0.12 -4.84
C PHE A 52 -1.34 0.21 -5.04
N GLY A 53 -0.78 1.40 -4.83
CA GLY A 53 0.66 1.69 -4.89
C GLY A 53 1.08 2.63 -3.76
N HIS A 54 1.69 3.76 -4.10
CA HIS A 54 2.06 4.87 -3.19
C HIS A 54 3.17 4.58 -2.17
N ASP A 55 3.14 3.41 -1.52
CA ASP A 55 4.06 3.06 -0.44
C ASP A 55 5.30 2.28 -0.91
N ALA A 56 6.12 2.92 -1.75
CA ALA A 56 7.41 2.41 -2.18
C ALA A 56 8.39 2.05 -1.03
N LYS A 57 8.15 2.56 0.18
CA LYS A 57 8.95 2.26 1.37
C LYS A 57 8.67 0.85 1.87
N GLN A 58 7.41 0.42 1.85
CA GLN A 58 7.01 -0.95 2.18
C GLN A 58 7.29 -1.92 1.02
N GLY A 59 7.31 -1.45 -0.22
CA GLY A 59 7.53 -2.29 -1.40
C GLY A 59 6.27 -3.09 -1.76
N LEU A 60 6.46 -4.31 -2.26
CA LEU A 60 5.36 -5.22 -2.57
C LEU A 60 4.63 -5.60 -1.27
N GLN A 61 3.30 -5.46 -1.28
CA GLN A 61 2.44 -5.85 -0.16
C GLN A 61 1.41 -6.87 -0.64
N ASP A 62 1.66 -8.15 -0.42
CA ASP A 62 0.87 -9.28 -0.95
C ASP A 62 0.35 -10.24 0.15
N SER A 63 0.57 -9.92 1.43
CA SER A 63 0.15 -10.73 2.57
C SER A 63 -1.33 -10.57 2.94
N ALA A 64 -1.98 -9.49 2.50
CA ALA A 64 -3.38 -9.22 2.81
C ALA A 64 -4.31 -9.91 1.80
N PRO A 65 -5.36 -10.64 2.24
CA PRO A 65 -6.23 -11.41 1.34
C PRO A 65 -7.04 -10.53 0.37
N HIS A 66 -7.37 -9.31 0.81
CA HIS A 66 -8.23 -8.36 0.10
C HIS A 66 -7.50 -7.10 -0.38
N ALA A 67 -6.17 -7.02 -0.27
CA ALA A 67 -5.41 -5.85 -0.69
C ALA A 67 -4.04 -6.23 -1.27
N LEU A 68 -3.65 -5.56 -2.35
CA LEU A 68 -2.38 -5.81 -3.05
C LEU A 68 -1.69 -4.49 -3.41
N GLY A 69 -0.54 -4.23 -2.77
CA GLY A 69 0.29 -3.05 -3.02
C GLY A 69 1.40 -3.36 -4.02
N LEU A 70 1.39 -2.69 -5.17
CA LEU A 70 2.30 -2.97 -6.30
C LEU A 70 3.51 -2.02 -6.37
N ASP A 71 3.59 -1.03 -5.50
CA ASP A 71 4.68 -0.04 -5.54
C ASP A 71 5.99 -0.62 -5.00
N THR A 72 6.70 -1.31 -5.89
CA THR A 72 8.02 -1.86 -5.61
C THR A 72 9.15 -0.85 -5.77
N GLY A 73 8.84 0.46 -5.90
CA GLY A 73 9.83 1.52 -5.93
C GLY A 73 10.65 1.61 -7.22
N CYS A 74 10.01 1.39 -8.38
CA CYS A 74 10.66 1.40 -9.69
C CYS A 74 11.55 2.64 -9.93
N CYS A 75 11.04 3.83 -9.64
CA CYS A 75 11.79 5.07 -9.87
C CYS A 75 13.08 5.18 -9.02
N TYR A 76 13.12 4.47 -7.89
CA TYR A 76 14.29 4.38 -7.01
C TYR A 76 15.30 3.31 -7.45
N GLY A 77 15.14 2.74 -8.65
CA GLY A 77 16.04 1.73 -9.20
C GLY A 77 15.71 0.29 -8.76
N LYS A 78 14.52 0.05 -8.22
CA LYS A 78 14.04 -1.29 -7.85
C LYS A 78 13.31 -1.95 -9.03
N LYS A 79 12.06 -2.39 -8.84
CA LYS A 79 11.27 -3.07 -9.88
C LYS A 79 10.00 -2.31 -10.20
N LEU A 80 9.50 -2.46 -11.43
CA LEU A 80 8.10 -2.16 -11.79
C LEU A 80 7.31 -3.47 -11.70
N THR A 81 6.27 -3.49 -10.87
CA THR A 81 5.45 -4.69 -10.63
C THR A 81 4.03 -4.47 -11.10
N GLY A 82 3.47 -5.48 -11.78
CA GLY A 82 2.08 -5.54 -12.21
C GLY A 82 1.43 -6.85 -11.76
N VAL A 83 0.11 -6.89 -11.85
CA VAL A 83 -0.69 -8.08 -11.55
C VAL A 83 -1.57 -8.42 -12.74
N ILE A 84 -1.62 -9.70 -13.10
CA ILE A 84 -2.49 -10.24 -14.14
C ILE A 84 -3.70 -10.90 -13.47
N LEU A 85 -4.90 -10.45 -13.83
CA LEU A 85 -6.17 -10.95 -13.32
C LEU A 85 -6.81 -11.95 -14.32
N PRO A 86 -7.65 -12.89 -13.85
CA PRO A 86 -8.15 -13.06 -12.48
C PRO A 86 -7.19 -13.81 -11.54
N ASP A 87 -6.16 -14.47 -12.06
CA ASP A 87 -5.29 -15.39 -11.31
C ASP A 87 -4.38 -14.71 -10.27
N ARG A 88 -4.38 -13.37 -10.24
CA ARG A 88 -3.51 -12.53 -9.38
C ARG A 88 -2.03 -12.87 -9.56
N GLN A 89 -1.62 -13.22 -10.78
CA GLN A 89 -0.23 -13.52 -11.09
C GLN A 89 0.60 -12.24 -11.08
N LEU A 90 1.61 -12.19 -10.20
CA LEU A 90 2.56 -11.08 -10.14
C LEU A 90 3.62 -11.21 -11.23
N VAL A 91 3.87 -10.09 -11.90
CA VAL A 91 4.95 -9.95 -12.88
C VAL A 91 5.76 -8.70 -12.57
N SER A 92 7.08 -8.77 -12.71
CA SER A 92 7.96 -7.63 -12.43
C SER A 92 9.10 -7.55 -13.43
N VAL A 93 9.52 -6.33 -13.73
CA VAL A 93 10.75 -6.04 -14.49
C VAL A 93 11.65 -5.14 -13.65
N ASP A 94 12.97 -5.29 -13.82
CA ASP A 94 13.94 -4.40 -13.16
C ASP A 94 13.87 -2.99 -13.77
N ALA A 95 14.07 -1.99 -12.93
CA ALA A 95 14.22 -0.61 -13.38
C ALA A 95 15.50 -0.49 -14.22
N GLN A 96 15.43 0.25 -15.33
CA GLN A 96 16.58 0.43 -16.22
C GLN A 96 17.73 1.19 -15.56
N LYS A 97 17.40 2.06 -14.61
CA LYS A 97 18.34 2.86 -13.81
C LYS A 97 17.61 3.46 -12.60
N VAL A 98 18.38 4.08 -11.71
CA VAL A 98 17.83 4.96 -10.66
C VAL A 98 17.42 6.28 -11.32
N TYR A 99 16.13 6.64 -11.23
CA TYR A 99 15.60 7.92 -11.73
C TYR A 99 15.44 8.96 -10.63
N SER A 100 15.12 8.51 -9.41
CA SER A 100 15.01 9.32 -8.21
C SER A 100 15.91 8.69 -7.14
N PRO A 101 17.13 9.21 -6.91
CA PRO A 101 17.99 8.70 -5.84
C PRO A 101 17.36 8.89 -4.47
N ILE A 102 17.53 7.91 -3.58
CA ILE A 102 17.15 8.05 -2.17
C ILE A 102 18.35 8.68 -1.45
N ASP A 103 18.20 9.92 -0.97
CA ASP A 103 19.23 10.57 -0.16
C ASP A 103 19.31 9.88 1.21
N VAL A 104 20.32 9.03 1.37
CA VAL A 104 20.57 8.28 2.62
C VAL A 104 21.12 9.19 3.73
N ALA A 105 21.47 10.43 3.42
CA ALA A 105 22.19 11.36 4.30
C ALA A 105 21.35 12.06 5.38
N LYS A 106 20.05 11.78 5.50
CA LYS A 106 19.17 12.34 6.56
C LYS A 106 18.63 11.28 7.52
N LYS A 107 19.48 10.35 7.93
CA LYS A 107 19.27 9.51 9.12
C LYS A 107 20.51 9.59 10.01
N ALA A 108 20.58 10.67 10.78
CA ALA A 108 21.33 10.80 12.02
C ALA A 108 20.39 11.43 13.05
#